data_AF-A0A0C9RLF5-F1
#
_entry.id   AF-A0A0C9RLF5-F1
#
_cell.length_a   1.000
_cell.length_b   1.000
_cell.length_c   1.000
_cell.angle_alpha   90.00
_cell.angle_beta   90.00
_cell.angle_gamma   90.00
#
_symmetry.space_group_name_H-M   'P 1'
#
loop_
_entity.id
_entity.type
_entity.pdbx_description
1 polymer ?
#
loop_
_entity_poly.entity_id
_entity_poly.type
_entity_poly.pdbx_seq_one_letter_code
_entity_poly.pdbx_strand_id
1 'polypeptide(L)'
;MATEVELQTILKTPMKDFSSDEGDNEFHVNYRGRRYEISGFLKHHPGGRQVLNAFRGLSLDRALDRVPHSPAAFHLFQDFQLSNKTAYEDIENLINWNAPLLSQVASLKDRYWEWVNLPVNRPIRLFKSNILEMLTVTPWYLVPLVWIPICIYFLCLGVSIEISSPTVSSICKILLAFSWGFLLWTFLEYTLHRKLFHMKPPPDSKILISLHFLLHGLHHKAPFDDRRLVFPPLPAIFLAFILYNLYEMIFPVFMLNIVASGTMTGTEVILLKFLKTRFGLLNEE
;
A
#
# COMPACT_ATOMS: atom_id res chain seq x y z
N MET A 1 0.41 2.86 -45.43
CA MET A 1 1.61 3.71 -45.29
C MET A 1 1.10 5.14 -45.39
N ALA A 2 0.77 5.75 -44.25
CA ALA A 2 0.21 7.09 -44.22
C ALA A 2 1.36 8.10 -44.20
N THR A 3 1.30 9.12 -45.06
CA THR A 3 2.38 10.10 -45.22
C THR A 3 2.38 11.11 -44.07
N GLU A 4 3.50 11.80 -43.83
CA GLU A 4 3.70 12.76 -42.73
C GLU A 4 2.66 13.91 -42.71
N VAL A 5 2.01 14.15 -43.85
CA VAL A 5 0.91 15.10 -44.01
C VAL A 5 -0.42 14.59 -43.42
N GLU A 6 -0.68 13.27 -43.44
CA GLU A 6 -1.88 12.68 -42.81
C GLU A 6 -1.81 12.75 -41.28
N LEU A 7 -0.61 12.58 -40.70
CA LEU A 7 -0.38 12.69 -39.25
C LEU A 7 -0.56 14.12 -38.72
N GLN A 8 -0.09 15.12 -39.47
CA GLN A 8 -0.28 16.55 -39.15
C GLN A 8 -1.75 16.98 -39.23
N THR A 9 -2.53 16.33 -40.09
CA THR A 9 -3.97 16.60 -40.24
C THR A 9 -4.78 16.02 -39.07
N ILE A 10 -4.42 14.82 -38.59
CA ILE A 10 -5.04 14.19 -37.41
C ILE A 10 -4.82 15.03 -36.14
N LEU A 11 -3.65 15.68 -36.02
CA LEU A 11 -3.30 16.53 -34.87
C LEU A 11 -3.99 17.90 -34.86
N LYS A 12 -4.63 18.34 -35.95
CA LYS A 12 -5.23 19.69 -36.10
C LYS A 12 -6.76 19.71 -36.13
N THR A 13 -7.43 18.56 -36.15
CA THR A 13 -8.90 18.49 -36.06
C THR A 13 -9.38 18.91 -34.67
N PRO A 14 -10.39 19.78 -34.55
CA PRO A 14 -10.91 20.19 -33.24
C PRO A 14 -11.44 18.95 -32.51
N MET A 15 -11.03 18.81 -31.24
CA MET A 15 -11.45 17.73 -30.35
C MET A 15 -12.98 17.66 -30.32
N LYS A 16 -13.51 16.55 -30.83
CA LYS A 16 -14.89 16.18 -30.56
C LYS A 16 -14.94 15.76 -29.09
N ASP A 17 -15.69 16.51 -28.30
CA ASP A 17 -15.93 16.21 -26.90
C ASP A 17 -16.60 14.83 -26.81
N PHE A 18 -15.83 13.82 -26.43
CA PHE A 18 -16.36 12.52 -26.02
C PHE A 18 -16.58 12.57 -24.52
N SER A 19 -17.49 13.44 -24.10
CA SER A 19 -18.12 13.35 -22.79
C SER A 19 -19.25 12.31 -22.85
N SER A 20 -19.35 11.56 -21.76
CA SER A 20 -20.42 10.65 -21.33
C SER A 20 -20.44 9.21 -21.86
N ASP A 21 -20.13 8.30 -20.92
CA ASP A 21 -20.86 7.06 -20.63
C ASP A 21 -21.13 6.08 -21.78
N GLU A 22 -20.16 5.21 -22.07
CA GLU A 22 -20.43 3.85 -22.53
C GLU A 22 -19.30 2.91 -22.12
N GLY A 23 -19.59 1.91 -21.27
CA GLY A 23 -18.96 0.60 -21.23
C GLY A 23 -17.46 0.51 -20.94
N ASP A 24 -17.10 -0.38 -20.02
CA ASP A 24 -15.76 -0.91 -19.79
C ASP A 24 -15.27 -1.71 -21.03
N ASN A 25 -15.01 -1.01 -22.14
CA ASN A 25 -14.70 -1.60 -23.45
C ASN A 25 -13.22 -1.97 -23.51
N GLU A 26 -12.96 -3.29 -23.56
CA GLU A 26 -11.65 -3.93 -23.70
C GLU A 26 -10.68 -3.11 -24.58
N PHE A 27 -9.48 -2.86 -24.06
CA PHE A 27 -8.46 -2.00 -24.65
C PHE A 27 -7.26 -2.86 -24.98
N HIS A 28 -7.28 -3.38 -26.20
CA HIS A 28 -6.22 -4.26 -26.68
C HIS A 28 -5.09 -3.48 -27.35
N VAL A 29 -3.84 -3.90 -27.11
CA VAL A 29 -2.64 -3.40 -27.78
C VAL A 29 -1.72 -4.55 -28.16
N ASN A 30 -0.85 -4.34 -29.14
CA ASN A 30 0.15 -5.32 -29.55
C ASN A 30 1.56 -4.84 -29.21
N TYR A 31 2.44 -5.72 -28.75
CA TYR A 31 3.85 -5.42 -28.55
C TYR A 31 4.69 -6.68 -28.77
N ARG A 32 5.72 -6.59 -29.61
CA ARG A 32 6.65 -7.68 -29.97
C ARG A 32 5.94 -8.98 -30.33
N GLY A 33 4.88 -8.88 -31.13
CA GLY A 33 4.09 -10.03 -31.58
C GLY A 33 3.16 -10.65 -30.54
N ARG A 34 3.02 -10.05 -29.36
CA ARG A 34 2.09 -10.47 -28.30
C ARG A 34 0.94 -9.47 -28.18
N ARG A 35 -0.22 -9.97 -27.77
CA ARG A 35 -1.44 -9.20 -27.52
C ARG A 35 -1.62 -8.94 -26.03
N TYR A 36 -2.03 -7.73 -25.67
CA TYR A 36 -2.21 -7.28 -24.30
C TYR A 36 -3.58 -6.61 -24.13
N GLU A 37 -4.21 -6.78 -22.98
CA GLU A 37 -5.44 -6.11 -22.55
C GLU A 37 -5.10 -5.16 -21.42
N ILE A 38 -5.25 -3.85 -21.61
CA ILE A 38 -4.77 -2.84 -20.65
C ILE A 38 -5.88 -1.92 -20.13
N SER A 39 -7.17 -2.26 -20.30
CA SER A 39 -8.28 -1.36 -19.90
C SER A 39 -8.20 -0.93 -18.44
N GLY A 40 -7.95 -1.88 -17.54
CA GLY A 40 -7.85 -1.63 -16.11
C GLY A 40 -6.64 -0.76 -15.73
N PHE A 41 -5.61 -0.72 -16.59
CA PHE A 41 -4.39 0.06 -16.38
C PHE A 41 -4.47 1.48 -16.94
N LEU A 42 -5.36 1.76 -17.89
CA LEU A 42 -5.46 3.07 -18.54
C LEU A 42 -5.54 4.25 -17.56
N LYS A 43 -6.28 4.09 -16.46
CA LYS A 43 -6.47 5.10 -15.42
C LYS A 43 -5.27 5.26 -14.47
N HIS A 44 -4.35 4.29 -14.46
CA HIS A 44 -3.17 4.25 -13.59
C HIS A 44 -1.86 4.44 -14.35
N HIS A 45 -1.91 4.58 -15.68
CA HIS A 45 -0.73 4.82 -16.50
C HIS A 45 -0.11 6.18 -16.12
N PRO A 46 1.19 6.25 -15.76
CA PRO A 46 1.85 7.49 -15.35
C PRO A 46 1.83 8.60 -16.40
N GLY A 47 1.81 8.24 -17.69
CA GLY A 47 1.66 9.20 -18.79
C GLY A 47 0.22 9.65 -19.06
N GLY A 48 -0.75 9.20 -18.26
CA GLY A 48 -2.17 9.48 -18.43
C GLY A 48 -2.86 8.62 -19.49
N ARG A 49 -4.20 8.52 -19.39
CA ARG A 49 -5.05 7.71 -20.29
C ARG A 49 -5.06 8.21 -21.72
N GLN A 50 -5.03 9.54 -21.92
CA GLN A 50 -5.22 10.16 -23.24
C GLN A 50 -4.11 9.77 -24.23
N VAL A 51 -2.87 9.57 -23.73
CA VAL A 51 -1.72 9.16 -24.55
C VAL A 51 -1.93 7.77 -25.15
N LEU A 52 -2.61 6.88 -24.43
CA LEU A 52 -2.82 5.50 -24.87
C LEU A 52 -4.01 5.37 -25.83
N ASN A 53 -4.99 6.27 -25.78
CA ASN A 53 -6.21 6.18 -26.61
C ASN A 53 -5.93 6.03 -28.11
N ALA A 54 -4.88 6.70 -28.62
CA ALA A 54 -4.47 6.63 -30.02
C ALA A 54 -3.93 5.25 -30.45
N PHE A 55 -3.58 4.39 -29.49
CA PHE A 55 -2.97 3.08 -29.73
C PHE A 55 -3.95 1.91 -29.60
N ARG A 56 -5.26 2.16 -29.44
CA ARG A 56 -6.26 1.08 -29.34
C ARG A 56 -6.20 0.16 -30.57
N GLY A 57 -5.93 -1.11 -30.35
CA GLY A 57 -5.79 -2.13 -31.39
C GLY A 57 -4.48 -2.07 -32.20
N LEU A 58 -3.60 -1.11 -31.92
CA LEU A 58 -2.35 -0.88 -32.66
C LEU A 58 -1.13 -1.47 -31.96
N SER A 59 0.00 -1.50 -32.68
CA SER A 59 1.29 -1.88 -32.10
C SER A 59 1.92 -0.72 -31.31
N LEU A 60 2.42 -1.04 -30.12
CA LEU A 60 3.20 -0.17 -29.26
C LEU A 60 4.70 -0.21 -29.52
N ASP A 61 5.20 -1.04 -30.45
CA ASP A 61 6.65 -1.27 -30.65
C ASP A 61 7.41 0.05 -30.80
N ARG A 62 6.98 0.89 -31.75
CA ARG A 62 7.60 2.21 -31.98
C ARG A 62 7.33 3.22 -30.86
N ALA A 63 6.25 3.07 -30.11
CA ALA A 63 5.89 4.00 -29.04
C ALA A 63 6.71 3.74 -27.78
N LEU A 64 6.84 2.48 -27.38
CA LEU A 64 7.63 2.03 -26.23
C LEU A 64 9.13 2.12 -26.48
N ASP A 65 9.59 2.01 -27.73
CA ASP A 65 11.01 2.25 -28.06
C ASP A 65 11.40 3.73 -28.01
N ARG A 66 10.44 4.65 -28.23
CA ARG A 66 10.67 6.11 -28.24
C ARG A 66 10.53 6.75 -26.86
N VAL A 67 9.66 6.22 -26.01
CA VAL A 67 9.41 6.74 -24.66
C VAL A 67 10.12 5.82 -23.67
N PRO A 68 11.11 6.32 -22.90
CA PRO A 68 11.83 5.48 -21.96
C PRO A 68 10.89 5.00 -20.85
N HIS A 69 10.75 3.68 -20.74
CA HIS A 69 10.05 3.00 -19.65
C HIS A 69 11.09 2.27 -18.79
N SER A 70 10.87 2.24 -17.47
CA SER A 70 11.75 1.50 -16.57
C SER A 70 11.64 -0.02 -16.81
N PRO A 71 12.65 -0.83 -16.46
CA PRO A 71 12.55 -2.28 -16.49
C PRO A 71 11.34 -2.81 -15.69
N ALA A 72 10.98 -2.15 -14.58
CA ALA A 72 9.81 -2.48 -13.78
C ALA A 72 8.49 -2.23 -14.53
N ALA A 73 8.40 -1.16 -15.32
CA ALA A 73 7.23 -0.90 -16.16
C ALA A 73 7.06 -1.97 -17.24
N PHE A 74 8.14 -2.43 -17.87
CA PHE A 74 8.08 -3.54 -18.82
C PHE A 74 7.73 -4.88 -18.16
N HIS A 75 8.20 -5.13 -16.94
CA HIS A 75 7.82 -6.32 -16.18
C HIS A 75 6.31 -6.31 -15.89
N LEU A 76 5.79 -5.21 -15.34
CA LEU A 76 4.36 -5.03 -15.09
C LEU A 76 3.52 -5.08 -16.38
N PHE A 77 4.07 -4.63 -17.51
CA PHE A 77 3.38 -4.74 -18.80
C PHE A 77 3.17 -6.20 -19.25
N GLN A 78 4.06 -7.12 -18.86
CA GLN A 78 3.91 -8.55 -19.19
C GLN A 78 2.67 -9.18 -18.55
N ASP A 79 2.22 -8.65 -17.41
CA ASP A 79 1.05 -9.13 -16.69
C ASP A 79 -0.24 -8.93 -17.51
N PHE A 80 -0.28 -7.94 -18.40
CA PHE A 80 -1.43 -7.65 -19.26
C PHE A 80 -1.50 -8.54 -20.51
N GLN A 81 -0.56 -9.47 -20.70
CA GLN A 81 -0.54 -10.32 -21.89
C GLN A 81 -1.79 -11.22 -21.91
N LEU A 82 -2.53 -11.22 -23.02
CA LEU A 82 -3.78 -11.98 -23.16
C LEU A 82 -3.60 -13.50 -22.94
N SER A 83 -2.43 -14.07 -23.26
CA SER A 83 -2.14 -15.48 -22.95
C SER A 83 -2.04 -15.76 -21.46
N ASN A 84 -1.75 -14.74 -20.66
CA ASN A 84 -1.72 -14.86 -19.23
C ASN A 84 -3.15 -14.70 -18.66
N LYS A 85 -4.10 -14.12 -19.40
CA LYS A 85 -5.49 -13.89 -18.95
C LYS A 85 -6.13 -15.18 -18.41
N THR A 86 -5.95 -16.32 -19.09
CA THR A 86 -6.42 -17.62 -18.61
C THR A 86 -5.75 -18.04 -17.30
N ALA A 87 -4.43 -17.84 -17.17
CA ALA A 87 -3.72 -18.15 -15.93
C ALA A 87 -4.12 -17.21 -14.77
N TYR A 88 -4.34 -15.92 -15.05
CA TYR A 88 -4.89 -14.96 -14.09
C TYR A 88 -6.28 -15.37 -13.63
N GLU A 89 -7.17 -15.66 -14.58
CA GLU A 89 -8.54 -16.13 -14.31
C GLU A 89 -8.52 -17.42 -13.49
N ASP A 90 -7.66 -18.39 -13.83
CA ASP A 90 -7.50 -19.65 -13.09
C ASP A 90 -7.09 -19.42 -11.64
N ILE A 91 -6.18 -18.48 -11.39
CA ILE A 91 -5.73 -18.12 -10.04
C ILE A 91 -6.83 -17.34 -9.31
N GLU A 92 -7.47 -16.37 -9.94
CA GLU A 92 -8.52 -15.56 -9.32
C GLU A 92 -9.77 -16.39 -8.97
N ASN A 93 -10.07 -17.42 -9.76
CA ASN A 93 -11.20 -18.32 -9.57
C ASN A 93 -10.96 -19.37 -8.46
N LEU A 94 -9.78 -19.39 -7.82
CA LEU A 94 -9.50 -20.24 -6.65
C LEU A 94 -10.41 -19.94 -5.45
N ILE A 95 -11.05 -18.77 -5.45
CA ILE A 95 -11.98 -18.35 -4.39
C ILE A 95 -13.32 -17.88 -4.95
N ASN A 96 -14.36 -18.02 -4.15
CA ASN A 96 -15.66 -17.41 -4.41
C ASN A 96 -15.69 -15.98 -3.84
N TRP A 97 -15.65 -15.01 -4.75
CA TRP A 97 -15.70 -13.58 -4.43
C TRP A 97 -17.04 -13.08 -3.85
N ASN A 98 -18.12 -13.86 -3.98
CA ASN A 98 -19.42 -13.53 -3.39
C ASN A 98 -19.57 -14.05 -1.95
N ALA A 99 -18.51 -14.65 -1.39
CA ALA A 99 -18.47 -15.18 -0.04
C ALA A 99 -17.33 -14.51 0.77
N PRO A 100 -17.38 -14.56 2.12
CA PRO A 100 -16.32 -14.01 2.97
C PRO A 100 -14.94 -14.61 2.66
N LEU A 101 -13.92 -13.77 2.53
CA LEU A 101 -12.62 -14.20 2.01
C LEU A 101 -11.75 -14.94 3.04
N LEU A 102 -11.74 -14.54 4.31
CA LEU A 102 -10.69 -14.97 5.24
C LEU A 102 -10.61 -16.50 5.38
N SER A 103 -11.75 -17.19 5.47
CA SER A 103 -11.80 -18.65 5.58
C SER A 103 -11.38 -19.38 4.29
N GLN A 104 -11.63 -18.77 3.13
CA GLN A 104 -11.25 -19.31 1.83
C GLN A 104 -9.74 -19.18 1.63
N VAL A 105 -9.20 -18.00 1.91
CA VAL A 105 -7.77 -17.67 1.79
C VAL A 105 -6.91 -18.62 2.61
N ALA A 106 -7.33 -18.91 3.84
CA ALA A 106 -6.66 -19.86 4.72
C ALA A 106 -6.49 -21.27 4.12
N SER A 107 -7.29 -21.63 3.12
CA SER A 107 -7.29 -22.95 2.48
C SER A 107 -6.54 -23.00 1.14
N LEU A 108 -5.95 -21.89 0.69
CA LEU A 108 -5.25 -21.80 -0.60
C LEU A 108 -3.86 -22.48 -0.62
N LYS A 109 -3.27 -22.77 0.54
CA LYS A 109 -1.97 -23.46 0.68
C LYS A 109 -0.89 -22.86 -0.24
N ASP A 110 -0.28 -23.67 -1.11
CA ASP A 110 0.80 -23.28 -2.02
C ASP A 110 0.40 -22.19 -3.03
N ARG A 111 -0.90 -22.14 -3.38
CA ARG A 111 -1.44 -21.15 -4.34
C ARG A 111 -1.68 -19.79 -3.70
N TYR A 112 -1.61 -19.70 -2.37
CA TYR A 112 -1.85 -18.46 -1.64
C TYR A 112 -0.90 -17.33 -2.07
N TRP A 113 0.39 -17.62 -2.17
CA TRP A 113 1.42 -16.62 -2.41
C TRP A 113 1.28 -15.98 -3.79
N GLU A 114 0.97 -16.79 -4.79
CA GLU A 114 0.68 -16.30 -6.13
C GLU A 114 -0.61 -15.47 -6.11
N TRP A 115 -1.69 -16.02 -5.56
CA TRP A 115 -3.00 -15.37 -5.52
C TRP A 115 -3.01 -14.00 -4.81
N VAL A 116 -2.29 -13.86 -3.69
CA VAL A 116 -2.31 -12.64 -2.87
C VAL A 116 -1.55 -11.47 -3.51
N ASN A 117 -0.55 -11.78 -4.34
CA ASN A 117 0.27 -10.79 -5.05
C ASN A 117 -0.33 -10.37 -6.40
N LEU A 118 -1.51 -10.88 -6.75
CA LEU A 118 -2.27 -10.43 -7.92
C LEU A 118 -3.30 -9.38 -7.50
N PRO A 119 -3.03 -8.08 -7.67
CA PRO A 119 -3.91 -7.03 -7.17
C PRO A 119 -5.25 -7.02 -7.89
N VAL A 120 -6.32 -6.76 -7.15
CA VAL A 120 -7.68 -6.57 -7.67
C VAL A 120 -8.22 -5.22 -7.22
N ASN A 121 -9.09 -4.64 -8.04
CA ASN A 121 -9.80 -3.41 -7.71
C ASN A 121 -11.30 -3.68 -7.60
N ARG A 122 -11.73 -4.23 -6.45
CA ARG A 122 -13.13 -4.56 -6.18
C ARG A 122 -13.44 -4.50 -4.69
N PRO A 123 -14.72 -4.34 -4.30
CA PRO A 123 -15.11 -4.45 -2.90
C PRO A 123 -14.75 -5.83 -2.32
N ILE A 124 -14.12 -5.83 -1.14
CA ILE A 124 -13.75 -7.05 -0.41
C ILE A 124 -14.52 -7.14 0.89
N ARG A 125 -15.01 -8.36 1.17
CA ARG A 125 -15.61 -8.75 2.44
C ARG A 125 -14.81 -9.87 3.11
N LEU A 126 -14.34 -9.66 4.34
CA LEU A 126 -13.49 -10.63 5.04
C LEU A 126 -14.30 -11.63 5.87
N PHE A 127 -15.35 -11.15 6.54
CA PHE A 127 -16.14 -11.90 7.51
C PHE A 127 -17.63 -11.97 7.15
N LYS A 128 -18.28 -13.06 7.56
CA LYS A 128 -19.75 -13.16 7.48
C LYS A 128 -20.42 -12.16 8.43
N SER A 129 -19.92 -12.07 9.66
CA SER A 129 -20.44 -11.18 10.70
C SER A 129 -20.19 -9.71 10.36
N ASN A 130 -21.24 -8.89 10.46
CA ASN A 130 -21.13 -7.43 10.28
C ASN A 130 -20.23 -6.79 11.33
N ILE A 131 -20.22 -7.31 12.57
CA ILE A 131 -19.39 -6.77 13.66
C ILE A 131 -17.91 -7.01 13.36
N LEU A 132 -17.55 -8.25 13.00
CA LEU A 132 -16.17 -8.57 12.65
C LEU A 132 -15.72 -7.78 11.41
N GLU A 133 -16.60 -7.62 10.42
CA GLU A 133 -16.30 -6.82 9.24
C GLU A 133 -16.05 -5.35 9.60
N MET A 134 -16.85 -4.78 10.51
CA MET A 134 -16.66 -3.41 10.99
C MET A 134 -15.31 -3.24 11.69
N LEU A 135 -14.86 -4.22 12.48
CA LEU A 135 -13.55 -4.19 13.15
C LEU A 135 -12.34 -4.22 12.19
N THR A 136 -12.56 -4.60 10.92
CA THR A 136 -11.49 -4.55 9.90
C THR A 136 -11.30 -3.16 9.30
N VAL A 137 -12.29 -2.29 9.46
CA VAL A 137 -12.30 -0.96 8.84
C VAL A 137 -11.57 0.00 9.76
N THR A 138 -10.48 0.56 9.27
CA THR A 138 -9.68 1.55 10.00
C THR A 138 -9.56 2.81 9.15
N PRO A 139 -10.44 3.81 9.37
CA PRO A 139 -10.28 5.11 8.75
C PRO A 139 -8.94 5.75 9.13
N TRP A 140 -8.33 6.46 8.19
CA TRP A 140 -7.01 7.07 8.36
C TRP A 140 -6.91 8.00 9.59
N TYR A 141 -7.99 8.71 9.92
CA TYR A 141 -8.04 9.65 11.04
C TYR A 141 -8.04 8.97 12.42
N LEU A 142 -8.24 7.64 12.50
CA LEU A 142 -8.12 6.91 13.76
C LEU A 142 -6.66 6.83 14.24
N VAL A 143 -5.69 6.82 13.33
CA VAL A 143 -4.26 6.78 13.67
C VAL A 143 -3.89 8.02 14.53
N PRO A 144 -4.05 9.27 14.06
CA PRO A 144 -3.64 10.44 14.83
C PRO A 144 -4.52 10.63 16.06
N LEU A 145 -5.81 10.27 15.99
CA LEU A 145 -6.73 10.36 17.12
C LEU A 145 -6.29 9.49 18.31
N VAL A 146 -5.74 8.30 18.04
CA VAL A 146 -5.29 7.37 19.08
C VAL A 146 -3.86 7.68 19.51
N TRP A 147 -2.95 7.86 18.56
CA TRP A 147 -1.52 7.89 18.85
C TRP A 147 -1.04 9.26 19.32
N ILE A 148 -1.56 10.39 18.81
CA ILE A 148 -1.12 11.73 19.26
C ILE A 148 -1.35 11.94 20.78
N PRO A 149 -2.53 11.65 21.36
CA PRO A 149 -2.72 11.79 22.81
C PRO A 149 -1.76 10.91 23.63
N ILE A 150 -1.50 9.68 23.16
CA ILE A 150 -0.59 8.74 23.81
C ILE A 150 0.86 9.28 23.73
N CYS A 151 1.30 9.74 22.55
CA CYS A 151 2.62 10.36 22.35
C CYS A 151 2.84 11.53 23.30
N ILE A 152 1.84 12.42 23.42
CA ILE A 152 1.89 13.60 24.30
C ILE A 152 1.94 13.16 25.76
N TYR A 153 1.11 12.20 26.16
CA TYR A 153 1.11 11.69 27.54
C TYR A 153 2.49 11.15 27.95
N PHE A 154 3.09 10.28 27.13
CA PHE A 154 4.42 9.73 27.40
C PHE A 154 5.52 10.80 27.36
N LEU A 155 5.42 11.78 26.46
CA LEU A 155 6.36 12.90 26.41
C LEU A 155 6.29 13.73 27.70
N CYS A 156 5.09 14.13 28.13
CA CYS A 156 4.88 14.88 29.36
C CYS A 156 5.39 14.12 30.59
N LEU A 157 5.13 12.80 30.65
CA LEU A 157 5.61 11.96 31.74
C LEU A 157 7.15 11.93 31.77
N GLY A 158 7.79 11.73 30.62
CA GLY A 158 9.25 11.74 30.50
C GLY A 158 9.89 13.09 30.86
N VAL A 159 9.32 14.19 30.38
CA VAL A 159 9.78 15.56 30.69
C VAL A 159 9.65 15.84 32.19
N SER A 160 8.54 15.44 32.82
CA SER A 160 8.30 15.69 34.24
C SER A 160 9.36 15.06 35.16
N ILE A 161 9.93 13.92 34.75
CA ILE A 161 11.00 13.22 35.47
C ILE A 161 12.33 14.01 35.38
N GLU A 162 12.57 14.72 34.29
CA GLU A 162 13.83 15.45 34.02
C GLU A 162 13.84 16.91 34.53
N ILE A 163 12.73 17.40 35.09
CA ILE A 163 12.62 18.79 35.60
C ILE A 163 13.61 19.10 36.72
N SER A 164 14.04 18.10 37.50
CA SER A 164 14.96 18.29 38.63
C SER A 164 16.43 18.46 38.22
N SER A 165 16.78 18.28 36.94
CA SER A 165 18.14 18.42 36.42
C SER A 165 18.41 19.84 35.89
N PRO A 166 19.69 20.28 35.76
CA PRO A 166 20.02 21.55 35.13
C PRO A 166 19.42 21.65 33.73
N THR A 167 18.79 22.79 33.41
CA THR A 167 17.93 22.97 32.22
C THR A 167 18.59 22.52 30.92
N VAL A 168 19.86 22.88 30.70
CA VAL A 168 20.60 22.51 29.48
C VAL A 168 20.80 20.99 29.39
N SER A 169 21.12 20.33 30.50
CA SER A 169 21.31 18.87 30.55
C SER A 169 19.98 18.15 30.28
N SER A 170 18.89 18.61 30.89
CA SER A 170 17.54 18.04 30.67
C SER A 170 17.13 18.13 29.20
N ILE A 171 17.30 19.30 28.56
CA ILE A 171 16.96 19.50 27.14
C ILE A 171 17.77 18.55 26.26
N CYS A 172 19.09 18.44 26.48
CA CYS A 172 19.94 17.54 25.71
C CYS A 172 19.50 16.08 25.84
N LYS A 173 19.21 15.61 27.06
CA LYS A 173 18.72 14.24 27.29
C LYS A 173 17.38 13.98 26.59
N ILE A 174 16.44 14.92 26.70
CA ILE A 174 15.12 14.81 26.07
C ILE A 174 15.26 14.70 24.55
N LEU A 175 16.02 15.60 23.93
CA LEU A 175 16.22 15.61 22.48
C LEU A 175 16.92 14.34 22.00
N LEU A 176 17.96 13.88 22.71
CA LEU A 176 18.68 12.66 22.37
C LEU A 176 17.79 11.41 22.52
N ALA A 177 17.05 11.30 23.64
CA ALA A 177 16.15 10.18 23.88
C ALA A 177 15.02 10.13 22.84
N PHE A 178 14.42 11.28 22.52
CA PHE A 178 13.36 11.38 21.52
C PHE A 178 13.89 11.00 20.12
N SER A 179 15.05 11.53 19.74
CA SER A 179 15.71 11.20 18.46
C SER A 179 16.04 9.72 18.37
N TRP A 180 16.49 9.10 19.48
CA TRP A 180 16.75 7.68 19.54
C TRP A 180 15.49 6.85 19.34
N GLY A 181 14.38 7.21 19.98
CA GLY A 181 13.06 6.58 19.75
C GLY A 181 12.63 6.68 18.29
N PHE A 182 12.77 7.86 17.69
CA PHE A 182 12.44 8.05 16.27
C PHE A 182 13.31 7.17 15.35
N LEU A 183 14.62 7.07 15.60
CA LEU A 183 15.51 6.20 14.84
C LEU A 183 15.14 4.72 15.02
N LEU A 184 14.81 4.29 16.24
CA LEU A 184 14.32 2.93 16.51
C LEU A 184 13.05 2.63 15.72
N TRP A 185 12.13 3.59 15.60
CA TRP A 185 10.97 3.43 14.74
C TRP A 185 11.37 3.14 13.29
N THR A 186 12.30 3.90 12.70
CA THR A 186 12.71 3.65 11.30
C THR A 186 13.27 2.23 11.10
N PHE A 187 14.02 1.73 12.09
CA PHE A 187 14.53 0.36 12.09
C PHE A 187 13.40 -0.68 12.25
N LEU A 188 12.45 -0.44 13.16
CA LEU A 188 11.28 -1.29 13.39
C LEU A 188 10.37 -1.33 12.17
N GLU A 189 10.04 -0.19 11.57
CA GLU A 189 9.27 -0.06 10.33
C GLU A 189 9.90 -0.92 9.23
N TYR A 190 11.20 -0.74 8.99
CA TYR A 190 11.91 -1.49 7.97
C TYR A 190 11.89 -3.01 8.25
N THR A 191 12.16 -3.42 9.48
CA THR A 191 12.22 -4.84 9.86
C THR A 191 10.84 -5.49 9.81
N LEU A 192 9.82 -4.87 10.41
CA LEU A 192 8.44 -5.37 10.40
C LEU A 192 7.91 -5.46 8.98
N HIS A 193 8.05 -4.39 8.19
CA HIS A 193 7.57 -4.39 6.83
C HIS A 193 8.31 -5.43 5.98
N ARG A 194 9.65 -5.39 5.93
CA ARG A 194 10.42 -6.24 5.01
C ARG A 194 10.50 -7.70 5.43
N LYS A 195 10.53 -8.00 6.74
CA LYS A 195 10.77 -9.36 7.24
C LYS A 195 9.52 -10.05 7.76
N LEU A 196 8.63 -9.33 8.44
CA LEU A 196 7.42 -9.93 9.00
C LEU A 196 6.25 -9.85 8.02
N PHE A 197 5.96 -8.66 7.47
CA PHE A 197 4.79 -8.43 6.63
C PHE A 197 4.94 -9.02 5.22
N HIS A 198 6.18 -9.12 4.71
CA HIS A 198 6.51 -9.78 3.43
C HIS A 198 7.01 -11.23 3.59
N MET A 199 6.79 -11.84 4.76
CA MET A 199 7.15 -13.24 4.96
C MET A 199 6.18 -14.16 4.21
N LYS A 200 6.70 -15.04 3.35
CA LYS A 200 5.89 -16.11 2.74
C LYS A 200 5.45 -17.11 3.83
N PRO A 201 4.15 -17.23 4.14
CA PRO A 201 3.70 -18.19 5.14
C PRO A 201 3.87 -19.63 4.62
N PRO A 202 4.13 -20.60 5.50
CA PRO A 202 4.19 -22.00 5.10
C PRO A 202 2.82 -22.48 4.62
N PRO A 203 2.76 -23.28 3.53
CA PRO A 203 1.52 -23.65 2.85
C PRO A 203 0.59 -24.50 3.72
N ASP A 204 1.14 -25.24 4.68
CA ASP A 204 0.36 -26.13 5.55
C ASP A 204 -0.31 -25.40 6.72
N SER A 205 0.08 -24.15 7.01
CA SER A 205 -0.43 -23.40 8.16
C SER A 205 -1.52 -22.40 7.76
N LYS A 206 -2.77 -22.84 7.88
CA LYS A 206 -3.96 -21.98 7.68
C LYS A 206 -3.93 -20.72 8.55
N ILE A 207 -3.41 -20.84 9.77
CA ILE A 207 -3.32 -19.74 10.74
C ILE A 207 -2.32 -18.70 10.25
N LEU A 208 -1.12 -19.12 9.85
CA LEU A 208 -0.09 -18.18 9.36
C LEU A 208 -0.49 -17.53 8.04
N ILE A 209 -1.17 -18.26 7.15
CA ILE A 209 -1.76 -17.68 5.94
C ILE A 209 -2.79 -16.60 6.28
N SER A 210 -3.69 -16.88 7.24
CA SER A 210 -4.71 -15.91 7.67
C SER A 210 -4.09 -14.69 8.33
N LEU A 211 -3.07 -14.88 9.19
CA LEU A 211 -2.34 -13.80 9.84
C LEU A 211 -1.61 -12.93 8.81
N HIS A 212 -0.86 -13.52 7.90
CA HIS A 212 -0.21 -12.77 6.82
C HIS A 212 -1.23 -11.98 5.99
N PHE A 213 -2.37 -12.60 5.65
CA PHE A 213 -3.43 -11.92 4.89
C PHE A 213 -3.99 -10.70 5.63
N LEU A 214 -4.26 -10.81 6.94
CA LEU A 214 -4.77 -9.72 7.76
C LEU A 214 -3.72 -8.62 8.03
N LEU A 215 -2.45 -8.99 8.18
CA LEU A 215 -1.37 -8.05 8.47
C LEU A 215 -0.96 -7.24 7.25
N HIS A 216 -0.87 -7.88 6.07
CA HIS A 216 -0.34 -7.22 4.88
C HIS A 216 -0.83 -7.78 3.54
N GLY A 217 -1.20 -9.06 3.46
CA GLY A 217 -1.65 -9.66 2.21
C GLY A 217 -2.89 -9.00 1.61
N LEU A 218 -3.80 -8.48 2.45
CA LEU A 218 -4.96 -7.73 1.97
C LEU A 218 -4.56 -6.43 1.27
N HIS A 219 -3.51 -5.74 1.75
CA HIS A 219 -3.00 -4.53 1.10
C HIS A 219 -2.41 -4.83 -0.28
N HIS A 220 -1.68 -5.93 -0.43
CA HIS A 220 -1.22 -6.41 -1.76
C HIS A 220 -2.38 -6.79 -2.66
N LYS A 221 -3.38 -7.48 -2.11
CA LYS A 221 -4.51 -7.97 -2.89
C LYS A 221 -5.45 -6.86 -3.32
N ALA A 222 -5.69 -5.86 -2.50
CA ALA A 222 -6.57 -4.73 -2.79
C ALA A 222 -5.92 -3.40 -2.38
N PRO A 223 -4.93 -2.93 -3.16
CA PRO A 223 -4.16 -1.72 -2.83
C PRO A 223 -5.02 -0.45 -2.79
N PHE A 224 -6.18 -0.47 -3.45
CA PHE A 224 -7.13 0.65 -3.51
C PHE A 224 -8.29 0.55 -2.50
N ASP A 225 -8.26 -0.40 -1.56
CA ASP A 225 -9.24 -0.44 -0.46
C ASP A 225 -8.89 0.60 0.63
N ASP A 226 -9.36 1.82 0.41
CA ASP A 226 -9.19 2.98 1.29
C ASP A 226 -9.65 2.77 2.74
N ARG A 227 -10.49 1.75 3.00
CA ARG A 227 -11.05 1.47 4.33
C ARG A 227 -10.11 0.66 5.21
N ARG A 228 -9.10 0.02 4.63
CA ARG A 228 -8.26 -1.00 5.28
C ARG A 228 -6.77 -0.79 5.05
N LEU A 229 -6.40 0.44 4.72
CA LEU A 229 -5.03 0.74 4.34
C LEU A 229 -4.12 0.95 5.56
N VAL A 230 -4.63 1.60 6.61
CA VAL A 230 -3.86 1.83 7.84
C VAL A 230 -4.02 0.65 8.79
N PHE A 231 -2.96 0.40 9.57
CA PHE A 231 -2.95 -0.71 10.51
C PHE A 231 -3.94 -0.49 11.67
N PRO A 232 -4.81 -1.46 12.00
CA PRO A 232 -5.85 -1.26 13.02
C PRO A 232 -5.26 -0.96 14.42
N PRO A 233 -5.84 -0.02 15.20
CA PRO A 233 -5.32 0.37 16.51
C PRO A 233 -5.22 -0.77 17.53
N LEU A 234 -6.17 -1.71 17.55
CA LEU A 234 -6.20 -2.79 18.55
C LEU A 234 -4.96 -3.70 18.47
N PRO A 235 -4.63 -4.33 17.32
CA PRO A 235 -3.36 -5.03 17.13
C PRO A 235 -2.13 -4.15 17.37
N ALA A 236 -2.20 -2.87 17.00
CA ALA A 236 -1.09 -1.94 17.15
C ALA A 236 -0.78 -1.62 18.63
N ILE A 237 -1.81 -1.46 19.47
CA ILE A 237 -1.67 -1.28 20.92
C ILE A 237 -1.04 -2.53 21.56
N PHE A 238 -1.45 -3.73 21.13
CA PHE A 238 -0.84 -4.97 21.61
C PHE A 238 0.66 -5.04 21.28
N LEU A 239 1.05 -4.67 20.05
CA LEU A 239 2.45 -4.59 19.67
C LEU A 239 3.21 -3.50 20.45
N ALA A 240 2.60 -2.32 20.65
CA ALA A 240 3.18 -1.24 21.44
C ALA A 240 3.39 -1.64 22.90
N PHE A 241 2.48 -2.41 23.49
CA PHE A 241 2.65 -2.96 24.84
C PHE A 241 3.87 -3.87 24.93
N ILE A 242 4.04 -4.80 23.98
CA ILE A 242 5.22 -5.68 23.94
C ILE A 242 6.51 -4.86 23.79
N LEU A 243 6.52 -3.88 22.88
CA LEU A 243 7.68 -3.01 22.67
C LEU A 243 8.01 -2.16 23.90
N TYR A 244 7.00 -1.65 24.61
CA TYR A 244 7.20 -0.85 25.81
C TYR A 244 7.84 -1.68 26.94
N ASN A 245 7.38 -2.92 27.16
CA ASN A 245 8.01 -3.85 28.11
C ASN A 245 9.46 -4.17 27.71
N LEU A 246 9.73 -4.32 26.41
CA LEU A 246 11.10 -4.50 25.93
C LEU A 246 11.96 -3.25 26.18
N TYR A 247 11.39 -2.06 26.01
CA TYR A 247 12.09 -0.80 26.29
C TYR A 247 12.39 -0.64 27.78
N GLU A 248 11.50 -1.06 28.68
CA GLU A 248 11.76 -1.10 30.12
C GLU A 248 13.00 -1.93 30.49
N MET A 249 13.28 -2.98 29.72
CA MET A 249 14.47 -3.83 29.94
C MET A 249 15.77 -3.22 29.39
N ILE A 250 15.67 -2.32 28.41
CA ILE A 250 16.83 -1.80 27.66
C ILE A 250 17.21 -0.39 28.12
N PHE A 251 16.22 0.46 28.41
CA PHE A 251 16.42 1.89 28.65
C PHE A 251 16.27 2.24 30.13
N PRO A 252 17.06 3.22 30.62
CA PRO A 252 16.86 3.76 31.95
C PRO A 252 15.53 4.52 32.03
N VAL A 253 14.94 4.55 33.24
CA VAL A 253 13.61 5.12 33.53
C VAL A 253 13.42 6.53 32.95
N PHE A 254 14.46 7.37 33.01
CA PHE A 254 14.38 8.74 32.53
C PHE A 254 14.28 8.87 31.00
N MET A 255 14.79 7.88 30.24
CA MET A 255 14.69 7.86 28.77
C MET A 255 13.46 7.11 28.29
N LEU A 256 13.00 6.10 29.03
CA LEU A 256 11.96 5.16 28.63
C LEU A 256 10.74 5.83 27.97
N ASN A 257 10.09 6.75 28.68
CA ASN A 257 8.87 7.41 28.22
C ASN A 257 9.12 8.32 27.01
N ILE A 258 10.28 8.97 26.95
CA ILE A 258 10.66 9.87 25.85
C ILE A 258 11.00 9.05 24.59
N VAL A 259 11.72 7.94 24.74
CA VAL A 259 12.01 6.98 23.67
C VAL A 259 10.70 6.39 23.14
N ALA A 260 9.79 5.96 24.02
CA ALA A 260 8.47 5.46 23.62
C ALA A 260 7.68 6.51 22.81
N SER A 261 7.65 7.77 23.27
CA SER A 261 7.02 8.87 22.55
C SER A 261 7.66 9.14 21.18
N GLY A 262 9.00 9.13 21.10
CA GLY A 262 9.72 9.28 19.84
C GLY A 262 9.42 8.14 18.86
N THR A 263 9.38 6.89 19.33
CA THR A 263 9.01 5.72 18.52
C THR A 263 7.57 5.85 17.99
N MET A 264 6.61 6.23 18.83
CA MET A 264 5.21 6.39 18.43
C MET A 264 5.04 7.56 17.45
N THR A 265 5.79 8.65 17.61
CA THR A 265 5.77 9.77 16.66
C THR A 265 6.18 9.35 15.25
N GLY A 266 7.12 8.39 15.13
CA GLY A 266 7.49 7.82 13.85
C GLY A 266 6.32 7.17 13.10
N THR A 267 5.34 6.60 13.81
CA THR A 267 4.15 5.98 13.20
C THR A 267 3.31 6.98 12.41
N GLU A 268 3.24 8.23 12.87
CA GLU A 268 2.52 9.32 12.20
C GLU A 268 3.18 9.73 10.88
N VAL A 269 4.51 9.56 10.76
CA VAL A 269 5.22 9.87 9.51
C VAL A 269 4.77 8.94 8.39
N ILE A 270 4.44 7.68 8.69
CA ILE A 270 3.87 6.75 7.69
C ILE A 270 2.48 7.23 7.26
N LEU A 271 1.65 7.65 8.21
CA LEU A 271 0.34 8.21 7.89
C LEU A 271 0.47 9.46 7.01
N LEU A 272 1.40 10.36 7.31
CA LEU A 272 1.65 11.55 6.50
C LEU A 272 2.07 11.19 5.07
N LYS A 273 2.97 10.21 4.89
CA LYS A 273 3.33 9.68 3.56
C LYS A 273 2.08 9.18 2.81
N PHE A 274 1.18 8.48 3.52
CA PHE A 274 -0.08 8.03 2.93
C PHE A 274 -1.01 9.18 2.54
N LEU A 275 -1.27 10.12 3.47
CA LEU A 275 -2.16 11.26 3.22
C LEU A 275 -1.66 12.11 2.06
N LYS A 276 -0.34 12.27 1.93
CA LYS A 276 0.30 12.94 0.80
C LYS A 276 -0.06 12.27 -0.53
N THR A 277 0.04 10.94 -0.61
CA THR A 277 -0.35 10.18 -1.81
C THR A 277 -1.85 10.26 -2.08
N ARG A 278 -2.69 10.18 -1.04
CA ARG A 278 -4.16 10.18 -1.16
C ARG A 278 -4.73 11.52 -1.61
N PHE A 279 -4.26 12.60 -1.01
CA PHE A 279 -4.79 13.95 -1.24
C PHE A 279 -3.97 14.76 -2.24
N GLY A 280 -2.95 14.15 -2.86
CA GLY A 280 -2.11 14.83 -3.85
C GLY A 280 -1.37 16.04 -3.30
N LEU A 281 -1.08 16.06 -2.00
CA LEU A 281 -0.68 17.27 -1.28
C LEU A 281 0.79 17.71 -1.47
N LEU A 282 1.53 17.17 -2.45
CA LEU A 282 2.63 17.91 -3.11
C LEU A 282 2.68 17.49 -4.58
N ASN A 283 2.00 18.26 -5.43
CA ASN A 283 2.59 18.66 -6.71
C ASN A 283 3.52 19.84 -6.40
N GLU A 284 4.73 19.54 -5.94
CA GLU A 284 5.87 20.47 -5.86
C GLU A 284 7.11 19.59 -6.02
N GLU A 285 8.07 19.81 -6.91
CA GLU A 285 8.29 20.75 -8.02
C GLU A 285 9.19 20.00 -9.03
#